data_AF-A0A4S3M6K3-F1
#
_entry.id   AF-A0A4S3M6K3-F1
#
_cell.length_a   1.000
_cell.length_b   1.000
_cell.length_c   1.000
_cell.angle_alpha   90.00
_cell.angle_beta   90.00
_cell.angle_gamma   90.00
#
_symmetry.space_group_name_H-M   'P 1'
#
loop_
_entity.id
_entity.type
_entity.pdbx_description
1 polymer ?
#
loop_
_entity_poly.entity_id
_entity_poly.type
_entity_poly.pdbx_seq_one_letter_code
_entity_poly.pdbx_strand_id
1 'polypeptide(L)'
;MILYKTIALKFGHHIENEIPVDMHGLDGQRVSSEEIRQHWQQVLSDLSSARIYLLDHNATNYLDSLRMDVQGMPWEDRPESNIRDYVRDIELPRDLIWIEYDDRKLWEDRCARGVTTLEKEGLSNRHQRGFLFDNRSPDKLSVRLFSAITDTIFFDAPFVLEIPKSRDGRPDFNGTLWKPQRTVLAGLMRAGLLPDEASLREYFEEHKGHLTYEMVVGFMLFAALAAREDDLISQEVASLSTSQAKTARKFGKAWMTEVLKSHVTIRIGPAGERHLTERKARLRFEQARAASRAAPTEHWVAEHERRYADGKVVRVRAHKRGQPASRDLPTRVVGPRMEG
;
A
#
# COMPACT_ATOMS: atom_id res chain seq x y z
N MET A 1 10.23 9.94 -10.10
CA MET A 1 11.42 9.57 -9.30
C MET A 1 11.37 8.07 -8.94
N ILE A 2 12.51 7.42 -8.64
CA ILE A 2 12.55 6.09 -7.98
C ILE A 2 13.23 6.28 -6.61
N LEU A 3 12.47 6.14 -5.54
CA LEU A 3 12.83 6.49 -4.17
C LEU A 3 14.05 5.70 -3.67
N TYR A 4 14.11 4.38 -3.81
CA TYR A 4 15.26 3.63 -3.29
C TYR A 4 16.58 4.05 -3.97
N LYS A 5 16.52 4.45 -5.25
CA LYS A 5 17.68 5.02 -5.96
C LYS A 5 18.05 6.38 -5.38
N THR A 6 17.08 7.23 -5.11
CA THR A 6 17.30 8.54 -4.46
C THR A 6 17.94 8.36 -3.08
N ILE A 7 17.43 7.44 -2.25
CA ILE A 7 18.00 7.11 -0.94
C ILE A 7 19.45 6.66 -1.10
N ALA A 8 19.70 5.70 -2.01
CA ALA A 8 21.05 5.20 -2.25
C ALA A 8 22.02 6.31 -2.65
N LEU A 9 21.62 7.19 -3.57
CA LEU A 9 22.43 8.31 -4.03
C LEU A 9 22.70 9.33 -2.92
N LYS A 10 21.70 9.67 -2.11
CA LYS A 10 21.83 10.64 -1.01
C LYS A 10 22.72 10.11 0.10
N PHE A 11 22.45 8.93 0.61
CA PHE A 11 23.26 8.36 1.70
C PHE A 11 24.65 7.96 1.23
N GLY A 12 24.81 7.50 -0.01
CA GLY A 12 26.12 7.30 -0.62
C GLY A 12 26.93 8.60 -0.69
N HIS A 13 26.29 9.70 -1.11
CA HIS A 13 26.93 11.02 -1.12
C HIS A 13 27.30 11.50 0.28
N HIS A 14 26.42 11.35 1.28
CA HIS A 14 26.67 11.75 2.66
C HIS A 14 27.86 10.99 3.26
N ILE A 15 27.95 9.68 3.04
CA ILE A 15 29.07 8.86 3.54
C ILE A 15 30.42 9.32 2.97
N GLU A 16 30.44 9.72 1.71
CA GLU A 16 31.68 10.09 1.02
C GLU A 16 32.13 11.53 1.28
N ASN A 17 31.19 12.46 1.42
CA ASN A 17 31.47 13.89 1.33
C ASN A 17 31.09 14.67 2.59
N GLU A 18 30.33 14.07 3.51
CA GLU A 18 29.81 14.77 4.67
C GLU A 18 30.33 14.21 5.98
N ILE A 19 30.61 15.13 6.90
CA ILE A 19 30.86 14.83 8.30
C ILE A 19 29.58 15.26 9.04
N PRO A 20 28.73 14.32 9.47
CA PRO A 20 27.54 14.68 10.23
C PRO A 20 27.95 15.43 11.49
N VAL A 21 27.18 16.47 11.82
CA VAL A 21 27.35 17.21 13.07
C VAL A 21 26.49 16.52 14.12
N ASP A 22 26.99 16.48 15.36
CA ASP A 22 26.21 15.96 16.48
C ASP A 22 24.89 16.71 16.64
N MET A 23 23.88 16.00 17.10
CA MET A 23 22.53 16.52 17.29
C MET A 23 22.04 16.13 18.69
N HIS A 24 20.96 16.78 19.13
CA HIS A 24 20.24 16.35 20.32
C HIS A 24 19.01 15.55 19.90
N GLY A 25 18.83 14.38 20.51
CA GLY A 25 17.61 13.59 20.37
C GLY A 25 16.47 14.17 21.20
N LEU A 26 15.29 13.59 21.03
CA LEU A 26 14.08 13.92 21.80
C LEU A 26 14.24 13.78 23.31
N ASP A 27 15.10 12.85 23.74
CA ASP A 27 15.43 12.59 25.14
C ASP A 27 16.48 13.58 25.70
N GLY A 28 16.84 14.61 24.94
CA GLY A 28 17.91 15.57 25.26
C GLY A 28 19.32 15.00 25.15
N GLN A 29 19.44 13.68 24.98
CA GLN A 29 20.72 13.00 24.85
C GLN A 29 21.35 13.32 23.48
N ARG A 30 22.69 13.31 23.45
CA ARG A 30 23.44 13.53 22.21
C ARG A 30 23.27 12.33 21.28
N VAL A 31 22.91 12.60 20.04
CA VAL A 31 23.06 11.70 18.90
C VAL A 31 24.37 12.05 18.22
N SER A 32 25.32 11.12 18.24
CA SER A 32 26.66 11.36 17.74
C SER A 32 26.73 11.33 16.21
N SER A 33 27.70 12.06 15.66
CA SER A 33 28.08 11.99 14.24
C SER A 33 28.32 10.54 13.76
N GLU A 34 28.92 9.71 14.59
CA GLU A 34 29.17 8.30 14.26
C GLU A 34 27.89 7.48 14.19
N GLU A 35 26.95 7.66 15.13
CA GLU A 35 25.62 7.01 15.07
C GLU A 35 24.85 7.41 13.80
N ILE A 36 24.92 8.68 13.39
CA ILE A 36 24.29 9.17 12.16
C ILE A 36 24.90 8.51 10.93
N ARG A 37 26.24 8.39 10.88
CA ARG A 37 26.94 7.72 9.78
C ARG A 37 26.61 6.23 9.73
N GLN A 38 26.57 5.56 10.87
CA GLN A 38 26.20 4.15 10.97
C GLN A 38 24.77 3.91 10.49
N HIS A 39 23.85 4.82 10.80
CA HIS A 39 22.48 4.77 10.28
C HIS A 39 22.44 4.81 8.75
N TRP A 40 23.15 5.76 8.11
CA TRP A 40 23.22 5.83 6.65
C TRP A 40 23.81 4.55 6.04
N GLN A 41 24.88 4.03 6.63
CA GLN A 41 25.50 2.77 6.19
C GLN A 41 24.56 1.59 6.33
N GLN A 42 23.80 1.50 7.44
CA GLN A 42 22.84 0.44 7.67
C GLN A 42 21.72 0.47 6.63
N VAL A 43 21.17 1.65 6.31
CA VAL A 43 20.14 1.77 5.27
C VAL A 43 20.67 1.34 3.90
N LEU A 44 21.89 1.73 3.52
CA LEU A 44 22.51 1.25 2.27
C LEU A 44 22.75 -0.26 2.30
N SER A 45 23.22 -0.80 3.42
CA SER A 45 23.43 -2.24 3.60
C SER A 45 22.12 -3.02 3.42
N ASP A 46 21.04 -2.54 4.04
CA ASP A 46 19.72 -3.14 3.91
C ASP A 46 19.24 -3.07 2.46
N LEU A 47 19.32 -1.91 1.80
CA LEU A 47 18.91 -1.77 0.40
C LEU A 47 19.73 -2.64 -0.56
N SER A 48 21.04 -2.83 -0.30
CA SER A 48 21.89 -3.70 -1.12
C SER A 48 21.60 -5.20 -0.97
N SER A 49 21.01 -5.58 0.17
CA SER A 49 20.65 -6.97 0.49
C SER A 49 19.18 -7.27 0.19
N ALA A 50 18.34 -6.25 0.05
CA ALA A 50 16.92 -6.38 -0.16
C ALA A 50 16.57 -6.85 -1.57
N ARG A 51 15.50 -7.63 -1.71
CA ARG A 51 14.80 -7.80 -2.98
C ARG A 51 13.94 -6.57 -3.23
N ILE A 52 14.25 -5.81 -4.28
CA ILE A 52 13.56 -4.56 -4.62
C ILE A 52 12.39 -4.84 -5.57
N TYR A 53 11.17 -4.50 -5.17
CA TYR A 53 9.97 -4.51 -6.00
C TYR A 53 9.50 -3.06 -6.25
N LEU A 54 9.39 -2.68 -7.52
CA LEU A 54 8.80 -1.41 -7.95
C LEU A 54 7.45 -1.72 -8.60
N LEU A 55 6.37 -1.22 -8.01
CA LEU A 55 5.04 -1.42 -8.54
C LEU A 55 4.68 -0.28 -9.46
N ASP A 56 4.17 -0.61 -10.65
CA ASP A 56 3.46 0.39 -11.42
C ASP A 56 2.14 0.77 -10.72
N HIS A 57 1.56 1.90 -11.15
CA HIS A 57 0.36 2.41 -10.53
C HIS A 57 -0.83 1.46 -10.66
N ASN A 58 -0.97 0.73 -11.78
CA ASN A 58 -2.09 -0.18 -11.98
C ASN A 58 -1.98 -1.44 -11.10
N ALA A 59 -0.78 -2.00 -10.96
CA ALA A 59 -0.51 -3.10 -10.04
C ALA A 59 -0.79 -2.68 -8.60
N THR A 60 -0.34 -1.48 -8.20
CA THR A 60 -0.61 -0.92 -6.88
C THR A 60 -2.12 -0.75 -6.65
N ASN A 61 -2.83 -0.23 -7.65
CA ASN A 61 -4.28 -0.02 -7.61
C ASN A 61 -5.05 -1.34 -7.49
N TYR A 62 -4.62 -2.38 -8.20
CA TYR A 62 -5.15 -3.74 -8.10
C TYR A 62 -4.93 -4.33 -6.71
N LEU A 63 -3.70 -4.29 -6.20
CA LEU A 63 -3.39 -4.79 -4.86
C LEU A 63 -4.14 -4.02 -3.77
N ASP A 64 -4.34 -2.71 -3.94
CA ASP A 64 -5.17 -1.91 -3.02
C ASP A 64 -6.65 -2.32 -3.09
N SER A 65 -7.17 -2.74 -4.26
CA SER A 65 -8.53 -3.28 -4.32
C SER A 65 -8.66 -4.64 -3.61
N LEU A 66 -7.66 -5.51 -3.72
CA LEU A 66 -7.63 -6.77 -2.95
C LEU A 66 -7.52 -6.49 -1.44
N ARG A 67 -6.70 -5.50 -1.07
CA ARG A 67 -6.59 -5.05 0.32
C ARG A 67 -7.93 -4.63 0.90
N MET A 68 -8.77 -3.95 0.12
CA MET A 68 -10.11 -3.55 0.56
C MET A 68 -11.04 -4.75 0.78
N ASP A 69 -10.81 -5.88 0.11
CA ASP A 69 -11.58 -7.10 0.35
C ASP A 69 -11.19 -7.74 1.70
N VAL A 70 -9.97 -7.51 2.18
CA VAL A 70 -9.46 -7.96 3.50
C VAL A 70 -9.77 -6.95 4.60
N GLN A 71 -9.27 -5.73 4.49
CA GLN A 71 -9.41 -4.68 5.51
C GLN A 71 -10.80 -4.03 5.54
N GLY A 72 -11.60 -4.23 4.49
CA GLY A 72 -12.86 -3.54 4.33
C GLY A 72 -12.72 -2.15 3.74
N MET A 73 -13.88 -1.56 3.45
CA MET A 73 -13.94 -0.16 3.03
C MET A 73 -13.63 0.75 4.22
N PRO A 74 -13.13 1.99 4.01
CA PRO A 74 -12.82 2.91 5.13
C PRO A 74 -14.02 3.26 6.03
N TRP A 75 -15.25 3.05 5.55
CA TRP A 75 -16.49 3.27 6.30
C TRP A 75 -17.07 1.98 6.90
N GLU A 76 -16.42 0.83 6.70
CA GLU A 76 -16.79 -0.43 7.31
C GLU A 76 -16.03 -0.60 8.63
N ASP A 77 -16.74 -0.94 9.70
CA ASP A 77 -16.11 -1.37 10.95
C ASP A 77 -15.79 -2.87 10.84
N ARG A 78 -14.56 -3.19 10.39
CA ARG A 78 -14.08 -4.57 10.31
C ARG A 78 -13.16 -4.89 11.49
N PRO A 79 -13.34 -6.06 12.12
CA PRO A 79 -12.43 -6.50 13.18
C PRO A 79 -10.98 -6.57 12.68
N GLU A 80 -10.05 -6.01 13.45
CA GLU A 80 -8.62 -6.10 13.14
C GLU A 80 -8.15 -7.57 13.00
N SER A 81 -8.81 -8.51 13.68
CA SER A 81 -8.50 -9.95 13.60
C SER A 81 -8.50 -10.47 12.17
N ASN A 82 -9.41 -10.01 11.31
CA ASN A 82 -9.49 -10.47 9.91
C ASN A 82 -8.23 -10.10 9.11
N ILE A 83 -7.66 -8.93 9.41
CA ILE A 83 -6.42 -8.43 8.77
C ILE A 83 -5.24 -9.24 9.30
N ARG A 84 -5.22 -9.47 10.61
CA ARG A 84 -4.15 -10.23 11.28
C ARG A 84 -4.09 -11.67 10.76
N ASP A 85 -5.23 -12.34 10.67
CA ASP A 85 -5.34 -13.71 10.18
C ASP A 85 -4.82 -13.81 8.74
N TYR A 86 -5.26 -12.89 7.87
CA TYR A 86 -4.77 -12.84 6.49
C TYR A 86 -3.25 -12.65 6.40
N VAL A 87 -2.70 -11.67 7.12
CA VAL A 87 -1.27 -11.38 7.07
C VAL A 87 -0.43 -12.50 7.66
N ARG A 88 -0.92 -13.19 8.69
CA ARG A 88 -0.23 -14.28 9.36
C ARG A 88 0.03 -15.48 8.43
N ASP A 89 -0.86 -15.71 7.46
CA ASP A 89 -0.75 -16.84 6.53
C ASP A 89 0.12 -16.55 5.31
N ILE A 90 0.65 -15.33 5.19
CA ILE A 90 1.44 -14.93 4.03
C ILE A 90 2.93 -15.23 4.22
N GLU A 91 3.47 -16.03 3.31
CA GLU A 91 4.89 -16.27 3.20
C GLU A 91 5.59 -15.12 2.46
N LEU A 92 6.65 -14.57 3.06
CA LEU A 92 7.46 -13.53 2.42
C LEU A 92 8.39 -14.19 1.38
N PRO A 93 8.52 -13.63 0.16
CA PRO A 93 9.35 -14.22 -0.89
C PRO A 93 10.86 -14.19 -0.59
N ARG A 94 11.29 -13.31 0.33
CA ARG A 94 12.68 -13.14 0.82
C ARG A 94 12.67 -12.58 2.23
N ASP A 95 13.79 -12.73 2.94
CA ASP A 95 13.93 -12.23 4.30
C ASP A 95 14.06 -10.71 4.40
N LEU A 96 14.47 -10.04 3.32
CA LEU A 96 14.56 -8.59 3.28
C LEU A 96 14.01 -8.09 1.95
N ILE A 97 12.96 -7.27 2.02
CA ILE A 97 12.19 -6.86 0.85
C ILE A 97 11.94 -5.36 0.89
N TRP A 98 12.22 -4.69 -0.22
CA TRP A 98 11.79 -3.32 -0.46
C TRP A 98 10.62 -3.31 -1.43
N ILE A 99 9.58 -2.54 -1.12
CA ILE A 99 8.41 -2.33 -1.97
C ILE A 99 8.24 -0.84 -2.16
N GLU A 100 8.13 -0.38 -3.39
CA GLU A 100 7.91 1.04 -3.69
C GLU A 100 6.84 1.24 -4.75
N TYR A 101 6.01 2.26 -4.54
CA TYR A 101 4.96 2.68 -5.45
C TYR A 101 4.74 4.19 -5.39
N ASP A 102 3.99 4.69 -6.38
CA ASP A 102 3.55 6.08 -6.43
C ASP A 102 2.28 6.27 -5.57
N ASP A 103 2.43 6.84 -4.38
CA ASP A 103 1.31 7.06 -3.44
C ASP A 103 0.31 8.06 -4.01
N ARG A 104 0.77 9.09 -4.71
CA ARG A 104 -0.14 10.05 -5.33
C ARG A 104 -1.07 9.37 -6.33
N LYS A 105 -0.52 8.53 -7.21
CA LYS A 105 -1.32 7.78 -8.18
C LYS A 105 -2.31 6.84 -7.51
N LEU A 106 -1.88 6.14 -6.45
CA LEU A 106 -2.76 5.29 -5.67
C LEU A 106 -3.94 6.09 -5.06
N TRP A 107 -3.68 7.27 -4.51
CA TRP A 107 -4.72 8.13 -3.95
C TRP A 107 -5.64 8.74 -5.02
N GLU A 108 -5.11 9.11 -6.19
CA GLU A 108 -5.92 9.49 -7.36
C GLU A 108 -6.90 8.35 -7.74
N ASP A 109 -6.44 7.10 -7.74
CA ASP A 109 -7.28 5.93 -8.01
C ASP A 109 -8.30 5.64 -6.88
N ARG A 110 -7.93 5.84 -5.62
CA ARG A 110 -8.86 5.78 -4.49
C ARG A 110 -9.98 6.82 -4.61
N CYS A 111 -9.65 8.06 -5.00
CA CYS A 111 -10.65 9.09 -5.32
C CYS A 111 -11.55 8.65 -6.48
N ALA A 112 -10.98 8.12 -7.56
CA ALA A 112 -11.74 7.64 -8.72
C ALA A 112 -12.71 6.49 -8.38
N ARG A 113 -12.37 5.67 -7.37
CA ARG A 113 -13.23 4.60 -6.84
C ARG A 113 -14.22 5.06 -5.76
N GLY A 114 -14.18 6.33 -5.36
CA GLY A 114 -15.03 6.87 -4.29
C GLY A 114 -14.65 6.36 -2.89
N VAL A 115 -13.41 5.89 -2.71
CA VAL A 115 -12.89 5.40 -1.42
C VAL A 115 -12.53 6.55 -0.48
N THR A 116 -12.15 7.70 -1.06
CA THR A 116 -11.79 8.92 -0.35
C THR A 116 -12.18 10.13 -1.21
N THR A 117 -12.30 11.30 -0.59
CA THR A 117 -12.65 12.57 -1.25
C THR A 117 -11.53 13.59 -1.16
N LEU A 118 -10.28 13.12 -1.18
CA LEU A 118 -9.12 14.00 -1.05
C LEU A 118 -9.06 15.02 -2.20
N GLU A 119 -8.88 16.28 -1.85
CA GLU A 119 -8.79 17.37 -2.81
C GLU A 119 -7.46 17.38 -3.57
N LYS A 120 -7.40 18.13 -4.67
CA LYS A 120 -6.22 18.22 -5.54
C LYS A 120 -4.96 18.67 -4.80
N GLU A 121 -5.09 19.58 -3.84
CA GLU A 121 -3.97 20.06 -3.03
C GLU A 121 -3.40 18.96 -2.12
N GLY A 122 -4.29 18.17 -1.48
CA GLY A 122 -3.88 16.99 -0.71
C GLY A 122 -3.19 15.94 -1.56
N LEU A 123 -3.61 15.77 -2.82
CA LEU A 123 -2.96 14.87 -3.79
C LEU A 123 -1.59 15.40 -4.25
N SER A 124 -1.41 16.72 -4.39
CA SER A 124 -0.13 17.27 -4.84
C SER A 124 1.00 17.13 -3.83
N ASN A 125 0.66 16.97 -2.55
CA ASN A 125 1.63 16.77 -1.46
C ASN A 125 2.04 15.29 -1.30
N ARG A 126 1.46 14.38 -2.09
CA ARG A 126 1.80 12.96 -2.09
C ARG A 126 2.84 12.65 -3.18
N HIS A 127 3.75 11.73 -2.87
CA HIS A 127 4.87 11.34 -3.73
C HIS A 127 5.15 9.83 -3.60
N GLN A 128 6.32 9.34 -3.99
CA GLN A 128 6.65 7.92 -3.85
C GLN A 128 6.74 7.50 -2.37
N ARG A 129 6.23 6.30 -2.07
CA ARG A 129 6.39 5.64 -0.77
C ARG A 129 7.17 4.35 -0.93
N GLY A 130 8.00 4.05 0.06
CA GLY A 130 8.83 2.86 0.11
C GLY A 130 8.69 2.15 1.44
N PHE A 131 8.44 0.85 1.41
CA PHE A 131 8.36 -0.01 2.58
C PHE A 131 9.53 -0.99 2.58
N LEU A 132 10.21 -1.09 3.71
CA LEU A 132 11.25 -2.09 3.93
C LEU A 132 10.75 -3.09 4.98
N PHE A 133 10.49 -4.30 4.51
CA PHE A 133 10.11 -5.45 5.33
C PHE A 133 11.36 -6.27 5.64
N ASP A 134 11.73 -6.34 6.92
CA ASP A 134 12.88 -7.07 7.41
C ASP A 134 12.45 -8.22 8.31
N ASN A 135 12.49 -9.41 7.73
CA ASN A 135 12.09 -10.69 8.31
C ASN A 135 13.28 -11.54 8.75
N ARG A 136 14.51 -10.99 8.70
CA ARG A 136 15.75 -11.73 9.03
C ARG A 136 15.82 -12.17 10.49
N SER A 137 15.17 -11.44 11.40
CA SER A 137 15.13 -11.81 12.81
C SER A 137 14.18 -12.99 13.04
N PRO A 138 14.58 -14.02 13.81
CA PRO A 138 13.69 -15.15 14.11
C PRO A 138 12.49 -14.75 15.00
N ASP A 139 12.63 -13.67 15.78
CA ASP A 139 11.66 -13.29 16.81
C ASP A 139 10.68 -12.20 16.36
N LYS A 140 10.96 -11.51 15.25
CA LYS A 140 10.15 -10.39 14.78
C LYS A 140 10.27 -10.13 13.28
N LEU A 141 9.24 -9.48 12.75
CA LEU A 141 9.22 -8.79 11.47
C LEU A 141 9.26 -7.29 11.74
N SER A 142 10.22 -6.58 11.13
CA SER A 142 10.31 -5.12 11.22
C SER A 142 9.83 -4.47 9.93
N VAL A 143 9.03 -3.41 10.02
CA VAL A 143 8.54 -2.64 8.87
C VAL A 143 8.94 -1.18 9.04
N ARG A 144 9.56 -0.61 8.00
CA ARG A 144 9.95 0.80 7.91
C ARG A 144 9.26 1.47 6.72
N LEU A 145 8.74 2.68 6.91
CA LEU A 145 8.13 3.51 5.87
C LEU A 145 9.01 4.71 5.55
N PHE A 146 9.40 4.82 4.29
CA PHE A 146 10.12 5.94 3.70
C PHE A 146 9.17 6.72 2.78
N SER A 147 9.24 8.05 2.82
CA SER A 147 8.33 8.90 2.06
C SER A 147 9.10 9.96 1.30
N ALA A 148 8.87 10.07 0.01
CA ALA A 148 9.36 11.20 -0.76
C ALA A 148 8.60 12.48 -0.40
N ILE A 149 9.31 13.61 -0.42
CA ILE A 149 8.75 14.96 -0.28
C ILE A 149 8.77 15.67 -1.64
N THR A 150 9.82 15.43 -2.42
CA THR A 150 9.98 15.93 -3.79
C THR A 150 10.70 14.87 -4.60
N ASP A 151 10.96 15.14 -5.88
CA ASP A 151 11.76 14.26 -6.74
C ASP A 151 13.23 14.08 -6.26
N THR A 152 13.68 14.85 -5.27
CA THR A 152 15.07 14.83 -4.79
C THR A 152 15.22 14.80 -3.28
N ILE A 153 14.13 14.92 -2.53
CA ILE A 153 14.12 14.98 -1.06
C ILE A 153 13.16 13.91 -0.56
N PHE A 154 13.56 13.20 0.48
CA PHE A 154 12.74 12.19 1.14
C PHE A 154 12.91 12.30 2.66
N PHE A 155 11.92 11.78 3.37
CA PHE A 155 12.00 11.44 4.78
C PHE A 155 12.37 9.96 4.94
N ASP A 156 13.41 9.71 5.72
CA ASP A 156 13.72 8.39 6.26
C ASP A 156 12.60 7.92 7.22
N ALA A 157 12.64 6.67 7.66
CA ALA A 157 11.69 6.07 8.59
C ALA A 157 11.93 6.57 10.04
N PRO A 158 11.11 7.50 10.57
CA PRO A 158 11.23 8.01 11.94
C PRO A 158 10.88 6.95 13.00
N PHE A 159 10.07 5.97 12.63
CA PHE A 159 9.62 4.89 13.50
C PHE A 159 9.74 3.56 12.77
N VAL A 160 10.06 2.51 13.52
CA VAL A 160 10.03 1.13 13.05
C VAL A 160 8.88 0.42 13.76
N LEU A 161 7.99 -0.19 12.98
CA LEU A 161 7.02 -1.12 13.51
C LEU A 161 7.72 -2.48 13.67
N GLU A 162 7.85 -2.98 14.90
CA GLU A 162 8.27 -4.34 15.18
C GLU A 162 7.06 -5.20 15.51
N ILE A 163 6.85 -6.24 14.71
CA ILE A 163 5.78 -7.22 14.86
C ILE A 163 6.42 -8.49 15.40
N PRO A 164 6.14 -8.93 16.62
CA PRO A 164 6.69 -10.17 17.14
C PRO A 164 6.25 -11.37 16.29
N LYS A 165 7.00 -12.46 16.35
CA LYS A 165 6.64 -13.72 15.69
C LYS A 165 6.11 -14.72 16.72
N SER A 166 5.06 -15.44 16.35
CA SER A 166 4.62 -16.61 17.11
C SER A 166 5.63 -17.76 16.98
N ARG A 167 5.43 -18.83 17.75
CA ARG A 167 6.35 -19.99 17.79
C ARG A 167 6.52 -20.70 16.44
N ASP A 168 5.56 -20.56 15.56
CA ASP A 168 5.57 -21.05 14.17
C ASP A 168 6.29 -20.09 13.20
N GLY A 169 6.88 -19.00 13.69
CA GLY A 169 7.64 -18.03 12.91
C GLY A 169 6.80 -16.99 12.16
N ARG A 170 5.47 -17.00 12.36
CA ARG A 170 4.54 -16.10 11.66
C ARG A 170 4.34 -14.78 12.42
N PRO A 171 4.04 -13.66 11.73
CA PRO A 171 3.78 -12.40 12.41
C PRO A 171 2.58 -12.49 13.37
N ASP A 172 2.79 -12.07 14.61
CA ASP A 172 1.75 -11.89 15.63
C ASP A 172 1.59 -10.40 15.91
N PHE A 173 0.41 -9.87 15.61
CA PHE A 173 0.12 -8.45 15.81
C PHE A 173 -0.25 -8.12 17.27
N ASN A 174 -0.35 -9.13 18.15
CA ASN A 174 -0.46 -8.89 19.58
C ASN A 174 0.89 -8.43 20.13
N GLY A 175 0.91 -7.27 20.78
CA GLY A 175 2.14 -6.74 21.37
C GLY A 175 3.13 -6.15 20.35
N THR A 176 2.62 -5.61 19.23
CA THR A 176 3.44 -4.79 18.32
C THR A 176 4.11 -3.63 19.06
N LEU A 177 5.36 -3.34 18.69
CA LEU A 177 6.16 -2.30 19.32
C LEU A 177 6.54 -1.25 18.28
N TRP A 178 6.42 0.02 18.66
CA TRP A 178 6.90 1.14 17.87
C TRP A 178 8.25 1.60 18.41
N LYS A 179 9.30 1.46 17.60
CA LYS A 179 10.65 1.91 17.97
C LYS A 179 11.00 3.23 17.29
N PRO A 180 11.22 4.31 18.05
CA PRO A 180 11.70 5.56 17.48
C PRO A 180 13.13 5.42 16.95
N GLN A 181 13.37 5.91 15.73
CA GLN A 181 14.69 6.03 15.15
C GLN A 181 15.32 7.34 15.59
N ARG A 182 16.19 7.28 16.60
CA ARG A 182 16.77 8.45 17.26
C ARG A 182 17.48 9.38 16.30
N THR A 183 18.25 8.85 15.36
CA THR A 183 18.99 9.61 14.33
C THR A 183 18.05 10.38 13.42
N VAL A 184 16.97 9.75 12.96
CA VAL A 184 15.98 10.36 12.07
C VAL A 184 15.18 11.43 12.81
N LEU A 185 14.69 11.13 14.02
CA LEU A 185 13.92 12.08 14.83
C LEU A 185 14.76 13.31 15.22
N ALA A 186 16.03 13.12 15.61
CA ALA A 186 16.93 14.24 15.89
C ALA A 186 17.15 15.12 14.64
N GLY A 187 17.24 14.51 13.45
CA GLY A 187 17.31 15.22 12.17
C GLY A 187 16.06 16.05 11.89
N LEU A 188 14.86 15.48 12.12
CA LEU A 188 13.58 16.19 11.94
C LEU A 188 13.41 17.35 12.93
N MET A 189 13.80 17.16 14.19
CA MET A 189 13.81 18.23 15.19
C MET A 189 14.76 19.36 14.78
N ARG A 190 15.98 19.03 14.35
CA ARG A 190 16.97 20.01 13.88
C ARG A 190 16.47 20.79 12.67
N ALA A 191 15.69 20.16 11.80
CA ALA A 191 15.05 20.80 10.66
C ALA A 191 13.86 21.69 11.04
N GLY A 192 13.47 21.75 12.32
CA GLY A 192 12.33 22.52 12.81
C GLY A 192 10.97 21.89 12.49
N LEU A 193 10.94 20.62 12.05
CA LEU A 193 9.72 19.92 11.67
C LEU A 193 9.01 19.30 12.89
N LEU A 194 9.76 19.04 13.97
CA LEU A 194 9.24 18.52 15.24
C LEU A 194 9.68 19.45 16.38
N PRO A 195 9.10 20.67 16.48
CA PRO A 195 9.55 21.68 17.44
C PRO A 195 9.19 21.34 18.90
N ASP A 196 8.14 20.55 19.13
CA ASP A 196 7.64 20.19 20.45
C ASP A 196 7.06 18.77 20.50
N GLU A 197 6.69 18.33 21.71
CA GLU A 197 6.12 17.00 21.96
C GLU A 197 4.76 16.81 21.27
N ALA A 198 3.96 17.87 21.14
CA ALA A 198 2.66 17.81 20.48
C ALA A 198 2.83 17.51 18.98
N SER A 199 3.75 18.21 18.32
CA SER A 199 4.11 18.01 16.92
C SER A 199 4.68 16.61 16.67
N LEU A 200 5.51 16.10 17.60
CA LEU A 200 5.97 14.71 17.55
C LEU A 200 4.82 13.71 17.61
N ARG A 201 3.87 13.92 18.52
CA ARG A 201 2.73 13.02 18.70
C ARG A 201 1.82 13.00 17.48
N GLU A 202 1.52 14.17 16.93
CA GLU A 202 0.75 14.29 15.69
C GLU A 202 1.46 13.58 14.53
N TYR A 203 2.75 13.85 14.34
CA TYR A 203 3.55 13.20 13.32
C TYR A 203 3.62 11.67 13.50
N PHE A 204 3.72 11.19 14.75
CA PHE A 204 3.68 9.76 15.05
C PHE A 204 2.34 9.14 14.68
N GLU A 205 1.21 9.75 15.05
CA GLU A 205 -0.11 9.19 14.73
C GLU A 205 -0.39 9.20 13.22
N GLU A 206 0.03 10.24 12.49
CA GLU A 206 -0.04 10.26 11.02
C GLU A 206 0.83 9.16 10.40
N HIS A 207 2.10 9.06 10.82
CA HIS A 207 3.03 8.03 10.34
C HIS A 207 2.52 6.62 10.63
N LYS A 208 2.03 6.39 11.85
CA LYS A 208 1.44 5.12 12.29
C LYS A 208 0.25 4.76 11.42
N GLY A 209 -0.67 5.68 11.20
CA GLY A 209 -1.84 5.47 10.33
C GLY A 209 -1.44 5.12 8.90
N HIS A 210 -0.44 5.81 8.34
CA HIS A 210 0.07 5.48 7.00
C HIS A 210 0.72 4.12 6.93
N LEU A 211 1.62 3.81 7.87
CA LEU A 211 2.37 2.55 7.84
C LEU A 211 1.42 1.37 8.02
N THR A 212 0.57 1.35 9.06
CA THR A 212 -0.28 0.19 9.35
C THR A 212 -1.35 -0.03 8.28
N TYR A 213 -1.89 1.04 7.72
CA TYR A 213 -2.90 0.95 6.67
C TYR A 213 -2.30 0.46 5.35
N GLU A 214 -1.12 0.95 4.96
CA GLU A 214 -0.59 0.71 3.62
C GLU A 214 0.41 -0.45 3.53
N MET A 215 1.05 -0.86 4.64
CA MET A 215 1.94 -2.02 4.62
C MET A 215 1.22 -3.30 4.14
N VAL A 216 -0.11 -3.36 4.32
CA VAL A 216 -0.94 -4.48 3.86
C VAL A 216 -0.90 -4.64 2.33
N VAL A 217 -0.68 -3.57 1.57
CA VAL A 217 -0.43 -3.67 0.11
C VAL A 217 0.78 -4.56 -0.17
N GLY A 218 1.83 -4.50 0.67
CA GLY A 218 2.98 -5.37 0.56
C GLY A 218 2.64 -6.84 0.77
N PHE A 219 1.80 -7.13 1.77
CA PHE A 219 1.29 -8.48 1.99
C PHE A 219 0.40 -8.97 0.84
N MET A 220 -0.44 -8.11 0.26
CA MET A 220 -1.21 -8.45 -0.96
C MET A 220 -0.28 -8.82 -2.11
N LEU A 221 0.84 -8.09 -2.29
CA LEU A 221 1.84 -8.43 -3.31
C LEU A 221 2.42 -9.82 -3.06
N PHE A 222 2.81 -10.14 -1.81
CA PHE A 222 3.40 -11.44 -1.49
C PHE A 222 2.44 -12.59 -1.75
N ALA A 223 1.18 -12.44 -1.36
CA ALA A 223 0.13 -13.41 -1.64
C ALA A 223 -0.07 -13.61 -3.16
N ALA A 224 -0.19 -12.52 -3.92
CA ALA A 224 -0.36 -12.58 -5.38
C ALA A 224 0.84 -13.25 -6.08
N LEU A 225 2.06 -12.96 -5.63
CA LEU A 225 3.28 -13.61 -6.14
C LEU A 225 3.32 -15.10 -5.79
N ALA A 226 2.81 -15.49 -4.62
CA ALA A 226 2.75 -16.89 -4.18
C ALA A 226 1.68 -17.68 -4.95
N ALA A 227 0.55 -17.05 -5.28
CA ALA A 227 -0.55 -17.67 -6.05
C ALA A 227 -0.14 -18.02 -7.49
N ARG A 228 0.83 -17.29 -8.07
CA ARG A 228 1.33 -17.48 -9.44
C ARG A 228 0.26 -17.40 -10.52
N GLU A 229 -0.76 -16.58 -10.29
CA GLU A 229 -1.82 -16.29 -11.26
C GLU A 229 -1.35 -15.26 -12.30
N ASP A 230 -2.14 -15.06 -13.38
CA ASP A 230 -1.91 -14.04 -14.41
C ASP A 230 -2.32 -12.63 -13.97
N ASP A 231 -2.45 -12.41 -12.66
CA ASP A 231 -2.81 -11.13 -12.03
C ASP A 231 -1.71 -10.09 -12.12
N LEU A 232 -0.45 -10.54 -12.01
CA LEU A 232 0.73 -9.69 -11.96
C LEU A 232 1.81 -10.23 -12.88
N ILE A 233 2.51 -9.32 -13.55
CA ILE A 233 3.67 -9.63 -14.39
C ILE A 233 4.91 -9.07 -13.71
N SER A 234 5.86 -9.95 -13.37
CA SER A 234 7.13 -9.58 -12.78
C SER A 234 8.25 -9.60 -13.82
N GLN A 235 9.02 -8.52 -13.91
CA GLN A 235 10.21 -8.44 -14.76
C GLN A 235 11.40 -7.90 -13.97
N GLU A 236 12.50 -8.66 -13.93
CA GLU A 236 13.74 -8.18 -13.35
C GLU A 236 14.53 -7.32 -14.35
N VAL A 237 14.99 -6.16 -13.87
CA VAL A 237 15.68 -5.14 -14.68
C VAL A 237 16.91 -4.66 -13.92
N ALA A 238 18.02 -4.49 -14.62
CA ALA A 238 19.22 -3.86 -14.06
C ALA A 238 18.91 -2.42 -13.64
N SER A 239 19.31 -2.05 -12.42
CA SER A 239 18.99 -0.73 -11.88
C SER A 239 19.87 0.38 -12.43
N LEU A 240 21.08 0.02 -12.86
CA LEU A 240 22.02 0.88 -13.56
C LEU A 240 22.17 0.43 -15.01
N SER A 241 22.32 1.37 -15.92
CA SER A 241 22.80 1.07 -17.26
C SER A 241 24.25 0.57 -17.22
N THR A 242 24.69 -0.13 -18.27
CA THR A 242 26.08 -0.61 -18.38
C THR A 242 27.10 0.53 -18.28
N SER A 243 26.79 1.70 -18.85
CA SER A 243 27.65 2.88 -18.77
C SER A 243 27.69 3.46 -17.36
N GLN A 244 26.54 3.56 -16.67
CA GLN A 244 26.47 4.01 -15.29
C GLN A 244 27.24 3.08 -14.34
N ALA A 245 27.07 1.77 -14.47
CA ALA A 245 27.79 0.79 -13.67
C ALA A 245 29.31 0.86 -13.92
N LYS A 246 29.75 1.03 -15.18
CA LYS A 246 31.18 1.21 -15.51
C LYS A 246 31.75 2.49 -14.90
N THR A 247 31.01 3.60 -14.99
CA THR A 247 31.40 4.88 -14.39
C THR A 247 31.50 4.78 -12.86
N ALA A 248 30.51 4.18 -12.21
CA ALA A 248 30.51 3.96 -10.76
C ALA A 248 31.76 3.19 -10.31
N ARG A 249 32.11 2.09 -10.99
CA ARG A 249 33.36 1.34 -10.72
C ARG A 249 34.60 2.18 -10.94
N LYS A 250 34.67 2.95 -12.04
CA LYS A 250 35.81 3.82 -12.36
C LYS A 250 36.08 4.86 -11.26
N PHE A 251 35.04 5.39 -10.64
CA PHE A 251 35.15 6.41 -9.60
C PHE A 251 35.08 5.84 -8.17
N GLY A 252 35.23 4.52 -8.00
CA GLY A 252 35.23 3.88 -6.68
C GLY A 252 33.90 3.95 -5.92
N LYS A 253 32.79 4.20 -6.61
CA LYS A 253 31.44 4.31 -6.03
C LYS A 253 30.83 2.93 -5.77
N ALA A 254 31.47 2.13 -4.91
CA ALA A 254 31.09 0.73 -4.65
C ALA A 254 29.61 0.60 -4.20
N TRP A 255 29.15 1.51 -3.33
CA TRP A 255 27.76 1.58 -2.88
C TRP A 255 26.76 1.70 -4.03
N MET A 256 27.08 2.40 -5.13
CA MET A 256 26.19 2.47 -6.30
C MET A 256 26.04 1.08 -6.94
N THR A 257 27.15 0.37 -7.15
CA THR A 257 27.12 -0.94 -7.80
C THR A 257 26.60 -2.06 -6.91
N GLU A 258 26.70 -1.88 -5.59
CA GLU A 258 26.24 -2.86 -4.61
C GLU A 258 24.76 -2.73 -4.29
N VAL A 259 24.28 -1.49 -4.16
CA VAL A 259 22.89 -1.16 -3.84
C VAL A 259 22.02 -1.17 -5.10
N LEU A 260 22.51 -0.60 -6.21
CA LEU A 260 21.74 -0.44 -7.45
C LEU A 260 22.06 -1.56 -8.46
N LYS A 261 21.94 -2.82 -8.01
CA LYS A 261 22.16 -4.00 -8.86
C LYS A 261 20.99 -4.22 -9.82
N SER A 262 19.86 -4.64 -9.28
CA SER A 262 18.63 -4.94 -10.03
C SER A 262 17.41 -4.64 -9.18
N HIS A 263 16.27 -4.57 -9.84
CA HIS A 263 14.96 -4.47 -9.22
C HIS A 263 13.95 -5.24 -10.06
N VAL A 264 12.86 -5.66 -9.44
CA VAL A 264 11.73 -6.29 -10.11
C VAL A 264 10.66 -5.23 -10.33
N THR A 265 10.33 -4.96 -11.60
CA THR A 265 9.11 -4.22 -11.92
C THR A 265 7.93 -5.16 -11.84
N ILE A 266 6.90 -4.78 -11.07
CA ILE A 266 5.61 -5.46 -10.99
C ILE A 266 4.60 -4.64 -11.78
N ARG A 267 4.00 -5.27 -12.78
CA ARG A 267 2.92 -4.69 -13.60
C ARG A 267 1.65 -5.48 -13.41
N ILE A 268 0.51 -4.85 -13.66
CA ILE A 268 -0.75 -5.57 -13.72
C ILE A 268 -0.74 -6.56 -14.89
N GLY A 269 -1.26 -7.76 -14.65
CA GLY A 269 -1.48 -8.77 -15.67
C GLY A 269 -2.93 -8.82 -16.13
N PRO A 270 -3.25 -9.65 -17.15
CA PRO A 270 -4.57 -9.68 -17.76
C PRO A 270 -5.72 -10.00 -16.78
N ALA A 271 -5.51 -10.86 -15.78
CA ALA A 271 -6.55 -11.14 -14.77
C ALA A 271 -6.82 -9.94 -13.86
N GLY A 272 -5.76 -9.27 -13.39
CA GLY A 272 -5.88 -8.07 -12.59
C GLY A 272 -6.60 -6.94 -13.34
N GLU A 273 -6.32 -6.77 -14.64
CA GLU A 273 -7.01 -5.79 -15.49
C GLU A 273 -8.51 -6.09 -15.61
N ARG A 274 -8.88 -7.37 -15.78
CA ARG A 274 -10.28 -7.80 -15.81
C ARG A 274 -10.96 -7.49 -14.47
N HIS A 275 -10.31 -7.79 -13.35
CA HIS A 275 -10.83 -7.50 -12.01
C HIS A 275 -11.11 -6.00 -11.82
N LEU A 276 -10.15 -5.12 -12.14
CA LEU A 276 -10.34 -3.68 -12.03
C LEU A 276 -11.45 -3.16 -12.95
N THR A 277 -11.55 -3.70 -14.17
CA THR A 277 -12.61 -3.37 -15.13
C THR A 277 -13.98 -3.74 -14.58
N GLU A 278 -14.11 -4.95 -14.02
CA GLU A 278 -15.35 -5.42 -13.41
C GLU A 278 -15.75 -4.58 -12.21
N ARG A 279 -14.82 -4.24 -11.30
CA ARG A 279 -15.11 -3.34 -10.17
C ARG A 279 -15.58 -1.98 -10.63
N LYS A 280 -14.96 -1.41 -11.65
CA LYS A 280 -15.36 -0.11 -12.22
C LYS A 280 -16.74 -0.18 -12.85
N ALA A 281 -17.05 -1.25 -13.57
CA ALA A 281 -18.38 -1.47 -14.14
C ALA A 281 -19.45 -1.59 -13.04
N ARG A 282 -19.14 -2.32 -11.97
CA ARG A 282 -20.01 -2.46 -10.80
C ARG A 282 -20.27 -1.13 -10.09
N LEU A 283 -19.24 -0.32 -9.86
CA LEU A 283 -19.39 1.00 -9.25
C LEU A 283 -20.32 1.89 -10.07
N ARG A 284 -20.13 1.95 -11.39
CA ARG A 284 -21.01 2.72 -12.30
C ARG A 284 -22.45 2.22 -12.27
N PHE A 285 -22.64 0.90 -12.22
CA PHE A 285 -23.96 0.30 -12.11
C PHE A 285 -24.65 0.70 -10.80
N GLU A 286 -23.95 0.62 -9.67
CA GLU A 286 -24.47 1.00 -8.35
C GLU A 286 -24.81 2.50 -8.28
N GLN A 287 -23.95 3.37 -8.84
CA GLN A 287 -24.21 4.80 -8.95
C GLN A 287 -25.44 5.11 -9.82
N ALA A 288 -25.57 4.46 -10.97
CA ALA A 288 -26.74 4.60 -11.83
C ALA A 288 -28.03 4.15 -11.13
N ARG A 289 -27.96 3.05 -10.37
CA ARG A 289 -29.09 2.52 -9.58
C ARG A 289 -29.46 3.43 -8.40
N ALA A 290 -28.50 4.12 -7.78
CA ALA A 290 -28.75 5.08 -6.72
C ALA A 290 -29.34 6.40 -7.25
N ALA A 291 -28.88 6.86 -8.42
CA ALA A 291 -29.35 8.08 -9.06
C ALA A 291 -30.73 7.93 -9.71
N SER A 292 -31.11 6.72 -10.13
CA SER A 292 -32.44 6.42 -10.64
C SER A 292 -33.33 5.87 -9.52
N ARG A 293 -34.58 6.35 -9.40
CA ARG A 293 -35.63 5.57 -8.70
C ARG A 293 -35.80 4.28 -9.49
N ALA A 294 -35.03 3.25 -9.16
CA ALA A 294 -34.88 2.08 -10.02
C ALA A 294 -36.26 1.52 -10.39
N ALA A 295 -36.55 1.45 -11.70
CA ALA A 295 -37.67 0.67 -12.18
C ALA A 295 -37.45 -0.77 -11.69
N PRO A 296 -38.45 -1.42 -11.08
CA PRO A 296 -38.25 -2.74 -10.50
C PRO A 296 -37.70 -3.69 -11.55
N THR A 297 -36.65 -4.45 -11.19
CA THR A 297 -36.13 -5.54 -12.01
C THR A 297 -37.27 -6.49 -12.34
N GLU A 298 -37.25 -7.11 -13.52
CA GLU A 298 -38.31 -8.04 -13.94
C GLU A 298 -38.64 -9.03 -12.82
N HIS A 299 -39.88 -8.96 -12.32
CA HIS A 299 -40.41 -9.84 -11.30
C HIS A 299 -41.79 -10.33 -11.72
N TRP A 300 -42.19 -11.47 -11.16
CA TRP A 300 -43.52 -12.01 -11.35
C TRP A 300 -44.51 -11.26 -10.46
N VAL A 301 -45.56 -10.72 -11.08
CA VAL A 301 -46.74 -10.24 -10.38
C VAL A 301 -47.73 -11.38 -10.31
N ALA A 302 -48.10 -11.80 -9.11
CA ALA A 302 -49.10 -12.84 -8.89
C ALA A 302 -50.47 -12.40 -9.40
N GLU A 303 -51.28 -13.38 -9.81
CA GLU A 303 -52.65 -13.14 -10.23
C GLU A 303 -53.46 -12.53 -9.09
N HIS A 304 -54.18 -11.44 -9.37
CA HIS A 304 -55.00 -10.74 -8.38
C HIS A 304 -56.19 -10.04 -9.01
N GLU A 305 -57.20 -9.74 -8.20
CA GLU A 305 -58.34 -8.95 -8.62
C GLU A 305 -58.13 -7.47 -8.27
N ARG A 306 -58.39 -6.59 -9.24
CA ARG A 306 -58.35 -5.14 -9.06
C ARG A 306 -59.76 -4.59 -9.12
N ARG A 307 -60.19 -3.90 -8.06
CA ARG A 307 -61.48 -3.23 -7.97
C ARG A 307 -61.29 -1.74 -8.19
N TYR A 308 -62.07 -1.15 -9.09
CA TYR A 308 -62.04 0.26 -9.40
C TYR A 308 -63.15 1.00 -8.66
N ALA A 309 -62.99 2.32 -8.49
CA ALA A 309 -63.94 3.17 -7.75
C ALA A 309 -65.34 3.24 -8.39
N ASP A 310 -65.45 2.86 -9.67
CA ASP A 310 -66.69 2.75 -10.44
C ASP A 310 -67.41 1.39 -10.25
N GLY A 311 -66.89 0.52 -9.39
CA GLY A 311 -67.45 -0.82 -9.12
C GLY A 311 -66.99 -1.91 -10.10
N LYS A 312 -66.17 -1.57 -11.10
CA LYS A 312 -65.62 -2.56 -12.03
C LYS A 312 -64.58 -3.45 -11.34
N VAL A 313 -64.70 -4.76 -11.52
CA VAL A 313 -63.73 -5.74 -11.04
C VAL A 313 -63.02 -6.37 -12.24
N VAL A 314 -61.69 -6.33 -12.25
CA VAL A 314 -60.85 -6.91 -13.31
C VAL A 314 -59.88 -7.92 -12.69
N ARG A 315 -59.85 -9.12 -13.26
CA ARG A 315 -58.89 -10.16 -12.87
C ARG A 315 -57.61 -10.00 -13.68
N VAL A 316 -56.52 -9.64 -13.01
CA VAL A 316 -55.19 -9.45 -13.61
C VAL A 316 -54.45 -10.77 -13.54
N ARG A 317 -54.23 -11.42 -14.68
CA ARG A 317 -53.45 -12.67 -14.76
C ARG A 317 -51.99 -12.43 -14.39
N ALA A 318 -51.34 -13.48 -13.90
CA ALA A 318 -49.92 -13.44 -13.59
C ALA A 318 -49.10 -13.01 -14.82
N HIS A 319 -48.24 -12.02 -14.65
CA HIS A 319 -47.39 -11.50 -15.72
C HIS A 319 -46.08 -10.97 -15.14
N LYS A 320 -45.08 -10.84 -16.01
CA LYS A 320 -43.80 -10.23 -15.67
C LYS A 320 -43.92 -8.71 -15.75
N ARG A 321 -43.41 -8.03 -14.73
CA ARG A 321 -43.37 -6.56 -14.66
C ARG A 321 -41.97 -6.10 -14.33
N GLY A 322 -41.53 -5.03 -14.98
CA GLY A 322 -40.18 -4.49 -14.82
C GLY A 322 -39.39 -4.56 -16.11
N GLN A 323 -38.11 -4.19 -16.04
CA GLN A 323 -37.20 -4.33 -17.18
C GLN A 323 -36.39 -5.63 -17.07
N PRO A 324 -36.15 -6.34 -18.18
CA PRO A 324 -35.30 -7.52 -18.18
C PRO A 324 -33.91 -7.14 -17.66
N ALA A 325 -33.30 -8.04 -16.88
CA ALA A 325 -31.95 -7.85 -16.39
C ALA A 325 -31.00 -7.68 -17.58
N SER A 326 -30.23 -6.59 -17.60
CA SER A 326 -29.24 -6.37 -18.65
C SER A 326 -28.22 -7.51 -18.65
N ARG A 327 -27.84 -7.99 -19.84
CA ARG A 327 -26.77 -8.97 -20.00
C ARG A 327 -25.38 -8.36 -19.74
N ASP A 328 -25.30 -7.03 -19.69
CA ASP A 328 -24.07 -6.27 -19.42
C ASP A 328 -23.88 -6.00 -17.91
N LEU A 329 -24.68 -6.64 -17.05
CA LEU A 329 -24.50 -6.54 -15.60
C LEU A 329 -23.23 -7.29 -15.18
N PRO A 330 -22.46 -6.76 -14.20
CA PRO A 330 -21.34 -7.49 -13.62
C PRO A 330 -21.79 -8.89 -13.19
N THR A 331 -21.01 -9.90 -13.53
CA THR A 331 -21.34 -11.29 -13.23
C THR A 331 -21.52 -11.42 -11.72
N ARG A 332 -22.72 -11.81 -11.29
CA ARG A 332 -23.01 -12.01 -9.87
C ARG A 332 -22.25 -13.25 -9.43
N VAL A 333 -21.00 -13.11 -8.97
CA VAL A 333 -20.32 -14.16 -8.20
C VAL A 333 -21.03 -14.21 -6.85
N VAL A 334 -22.09 -15.01 -6.79
CA VAL A 334 -22.73 -15.39 -5.54
C VAL A 334 -21.70 -16.29 -4.84
N GLY A 335 -21.03 -15.76 -3.81
CA GLY A 335 -20.26 -16.59 -2.89
C GLY A 335 -21.15 -17.71 -2.33
N PRO A 336 -20.57 -18.83 -1.88
CA PRO A 336 -21.34 -20.00 -1.43
C PRO A 336 -22.43 -19.58 -0.45
N ARG A 337 -23.66 -20.03 -0.70
CA ARG A 337 -24.77 -19.91 0.26
C ARG A 337 -24.26 -20.48 1.59
N MET A 338 -24.22 -19.67 2.63
CA MET A 338 -24.19 -20.20 3.99
C MET A 338 -25.52 -20.93 4.18
N GLU A 339 -25.49 -22.25 4.11
CA GLU A 339 -26.58 -23.10 4.58
C GLU A 339 -26.65 -22.90 6.09
N GLY A 340 -27.79 -22.36 6.55
CA GLY A 340 -28.20 -22.32 7.95
C GLY A 340 -29.26 -23.37 8.21
#